data_AF-A0AA90SYH3-F1
#
_entry.id   AF-A0AA90SYH3-F1
#
_cell.length_a   1.000
_cell.length_b   1.000
_cell.length_c   1.000
_cell.angle_alpha   90.00
_cell.angle_beta   90.00
_cell.angle_gamma   90.00
#
_symmetry.space_group_name_H-M   'P 1'
#
loop_
_entity.id
_entity.type
_entity.pdbx_description
1 polymer ?
#
loop_
_entity_poly.entity_id
_entity_poly.type
_entity_poly.pdbx_seq_one_letter_code
_entity_poly.pdbx_strand_id
1 'polypeptide(L)'
;MLQTKVKLTNTGKIDAILMEIVLNTYEEALDEKLLLCMECGDVDFYIAYSNNEKLQDAINENFEIDESGEIMKIDEHQELMDDLYDYFLIIHKESEMFDFFPAGPYTLGGEIRESDTDMLAPRGLYSAPFEDALKE
;
A
#
# COMPACT_ATOMS: atom_id res chain seq x y z
N MET A 1 6.09 -8.87 7.87
CA MET A 1 6.69 -8.17 9.03
C MET A 1 7.72 -7.20 8.50
N LEU A 2 7.62 -5.92 8.87
CA LEU A 2 8.51 -4.84 8.41
C LEU A 2 9.99 -5.22 8.63
N GLN A 3 10.77 -5.20 7.55
CA GLN A 3 12.21 -5.34 7.58
C GLN A 3 12.82 -3.97 7.30
N THR A 4 13.63 -3.48 8.23
CA THR A 4 14.33 -2.20 8.06
C THR A 4 15.69 -2.25 8.74
N LYS A 5 16.65 -1.48 8.22
CA LYS A 5 17.96 -1.29 8.86
C LYS A 5 17.90 -0.26 10.00
N VAL A 6 16.86 0.58 10.00
CA VAL A 6 16.65 1.61 11.03
C VAL A 6 16.04 0.95 12.27
N LYS A 7 16.61 1.25 13.44
CA LYS A 7 16.10 0.69 14.69
C LYS A 7 14.83 1.45 15.12
N LEU A 8 13.69 0.82 14.91
CA LEU A 8 12.41 1.34 15.35
C LEU A 8 12.12 0.98 16.81
N THR A 9 11.56 1.92 17.56
CA THR A 9 11.14 1.73 18.95
C THR A 9 9.64 1.38 19.06
N ASN A 10 8.87 1.69 18.02
CA ASN A 10 7.41 1.58 18.00
C ASN A 10 6.88 0.80 16.77
N THR A 11 7.61 -0.19 16.25
CA THR A 11 7.26 -0.96 15.04
C THR A 11 5.81 -1.43 15.01
N GLY A 12 5.29 -1.97 16.13
CA GLY A 12 3.90 -2.46 16.19
C GLY A 12 2.85 -1.34 16.04
N LYS A 13 3.18 -0.11 16.42
CA LYS A 13 2.30 1.06 16.21
C LYS A 13 2.28 1.43 14.73
N ILE A 14 3.44 1.49 14.08
CA ILE A 14 3.54 1.78 12.65
C ILE A 14 2.80 0.71 11.84
N ASP A 15 3.04 -0.57 12.13
CA ASP A 15 2.37 -1.70 11.47
C ASP A 15 0.84 -1.64 11.59
N ALA A 16 0.33 -1.34 12.78
CA ALA A 16 -1.10 -1.20 13.01
C ALA A 16 -1.71 -0.05 12.19
N ILE A 17 -1.04 1.10 12.09
CA ILE A 17 -1.50 2.25 11.31
C ILE A 17 -1.49 1.92 9.81
N LEU A 18 -0.44 1.27 9.32
CA LEU A 18 -0.37 0.86 7.91
C LEU A 18 -1.47 -0.15 7.56
N MET A 19 -1.75 -1.10 8.45
CA MET A 19 -2.84 -2.06 8.25
C MET A 19 -4.21 -1.40 8.32
N GLU A 20 -4.40 -0.38 9.16
CA GLU A 20 -5.63 0.44 9.18
C GLU A 20 -5.84 1.15 7.83
N ILE A 21 -4.77 1.68 7.23
CA ILE A 21 -4.83 2.29 5.89
C ILE A 21 -5.24 1.24 4.85
N VAL A 22 -4.57 0.08 4.82
CA VAL A 22 -4.90 -1.03 3.89
C VAL A 22 -6.37 -1.44 4.02
N LEU A 23 -6.87 -1.56 5.26
CA LEU A 23 -8.26 -1.91 5.52
C LEU A 23 -9.23 -0.86 4.99
N ASN A 24 -8.96 0.43 5.22
CA ASN A 24 -9.81 1.50 4.71
C ASN A 24 -9.82 1.52 3.18
N THR A 25 -8.65 1.38 2.54
CA THR A 25 -8.52 1.26 1.08
C THR A 25 -9.30 0.04 0.55
N TYR A 26 -9.28 -1.08 1.25
CA TYR A 26 -10.07 -2.25 0.90
C TYR A 26 -11.58 -1.98 1.00
N GLU A 27 -12.04 -1.35 2.09
CA GLU A 27 -13.45 -1.03 2.29
C GLU A 27 -13.97 -0.06 1.22
N GLU A 28 -13.20 0.97 0.87
CA GLU A 28 -13.51 1.92 -0.21
C GLU A 28 -13.56 1.20 -1.56
N ALA A 29 -12.55 0.41 -1.90
CA ALA A 29 -12.52 -0.35 -3.14
C ALA A 29 -13.66 -1.37 -3.25
N LEU A 30 -14.08 -1.95 -2.12
CA LEU A 30 -15.21 -2.88 -2.07
C LEU A 30 -16.55 -2.19 -2.29
N ASP A 31 -16.78 -1.03 -1.66
CA ASP A 31 -18.02 -0.26 -1.78
C ASP A 31 -18.18 0.32 -3.19
N GLU A 32 -17.12 0.94 -3.70
CA GLU A 32 -17.10 1.58 -5.01
C GLU A 32 -16.88 0.61 -6.17
N LYS A 33 -16.47 -0.64 -5.87
CA LYS A 33 -16.06 -1.65 -6.85
C LYS A 33 -14.95 -1.09 -7.74
N LEU A 34 -13.79 -0.89 -7.13
CA LEU A 34 -12.61 -0.36 -7.79
C LEU A 34 -11.52 -1.43 -7.92
N LEU A 35 -10.77 -1.32 -9.01
CA LEU A 35 -9.45 -1.93 -9.15
C LEU A 35 -8.39 -0.92 -8.74
N LEU A 36 -7.36 -1.37 -8.03
CA LEU A 36 -6.25 -0.52 -7.58
C LEU A 36 -5.00 -0.87 -8.38
N CYS A 37 -4.40 0.12 -9.04
CA CYS A 37 -3.13 -0.05 -9.73
C CYS A 37 -1.95 0.03 -8.74
N MET A 38 -1.09 -0.98 -8.74
CA MET A 38 0.10 -1.02 -7.87
C MET A 38 1.20 -0.07 -8.33
N GLU A 39 1.25 0.27 -9.61
CA GLU A 39 2.23 1.19 -10.19
C GLU A 39 1.71 2.62 -10.37
N CYS A 40 0.42 2.88 -10.13
CA CYS A 40 -0.27 4.11 -10.52
C CYS A 40 -0.89 4.86 -9.33
N GLY A 41 -0.15 5.18 -8.27
CA GLY A 41 -0.64 6.12 -7.24
C GLY A 41 -1.79 5.63 -6.33
N ASP A 42 -2.60 4.65 -6.77
CA ASP A 42 -3.71 4.07 -6.00
C ASP A 42 -3.19 3.33 -4.76
N VAL A 43 -2.02 2.70 -4.90
CA VAL A 43 -1.28 2.09 -3.80
C VAL A 43 0.08 2.77 -3.66
N ASP A 44 0.06 4.01 -3.17
CA ASP A 44 1.27 4.82 -2.97
C ASP A 44 1.45 5.19 -1.50
N PHE A 45 2.55 4.71 -0.91
CA PHE A 45 2.88 4.97 0.49
C PHE A 45 3.16 6.45 0.77
N TYR A 46 3.78 7.20 -0.14
CA TYR A 46 4.06 8.62 0.08
C TYR A 46 2.77 9.45 0.09
N ILE A 47 1.80 9.11 -0.76
CA ILE A 47 0.46 9.70 -0.73
C ILE A 47 -0.23 9.34 0.60
N ALA A 48 -0.25 8.06 0.98
CA ALA A 48 -0.84 7.61 2.24
C ALA A 48 -0.21 8.29 3.46
N TYR A 49 1.12 8.38 3.49
CA TYR A 49 1.90 9.08 4.51
C TYR A 49 1.53 10.55 4.61
N SER A 50 1.52 11.28 3.48
CA SER A 50 1.22 12.71 3.46
C SER A 50 -0.20 13.05 3.96
N ASN A 51 -1.14 12.11 3.81
CA ASN A 51 -2.53 12.27 4.23
C ASN A 51 -2.83 11.69 5.63
N ASN A 52 -1.84 11.09 6.30
CA ASN A 52 -2.03 10.44 7.60
C ASN A 52 -1.09 11.03 8.67
N GLU A 53 -1.57 12.03 9.40
CA GLU A 53 -0.82 12.68 10.49
C GLU A 53 -0.34 11.69 11.55
N LYS A 54 -1.15 10.68 11.89
CA LYS A 54 -0.76 9.66 12.89
C LYS A 54 0.44 8.83 12.43
N LEU A 55 0.51 8.53 11.14
CA LEU A 55 1.62 7.79 10.55
C LEU A 55 2.89 8.66 10.54
N GLN A 56 2.75 9.94 10.18
CA GLN A 56 3.85 10.92 10.25
C GLN A 56 4.41 11.02 11.66
N ASP A 57 3.56 11.21 12.66
CA ASP A 57 3.95 11.27 14.07
C ASP A 57 4.62 9.96 14.52
N ALA A 58 4.05 8.81 14.17
CA ALA A 58 4.60 7.51 14.55
C ALA A 58 5.98 7.25 13.94
N ILE A 59 6.23 7.70 12.71
CA ILE A 59 7.55 7.58 12.07
C ILE A 59 8.54 8.53 12.75
N ASN A 60 8.15 9.79 12.94
CA ASN A 60 8.98 10.85 13.54
C ASN A 60 9.42 10.53 14.98
N GLU A 61 8.61 9.77 15.75
CA GLU A 61 8.96 9.28 17.09
C GLU A 61 10.27 8.47 17.14
N ASN A 62 10.76 7.96 16.00
CA ASN A 62 12.00 7.19 15.91
C ASN A 62 13.24 8.04 15.63
N PHE A 63 13.08 9.35 15.45
CA PHE A 63 14.18 10.24 15.08
C PHE A 63 14.36 11.36 16.10
N GLU A 64 15.61 11.80 16.25
CA GLU A 64 15.91 13.01 16.99
C GLU A 64 15.64 14.24 16.11
N ILE A 65 14.87 15.17 16.67
CA ILE A 65 14.50 16.43 16.03
C ILE A 65 15.37 17.54 16.64
N ASP A 66 15.92 18.40 15.79
CA ASP A 66 16.71 19.56 16.22
C ASP A 66 15.84 20.72 16.74
N GLU A 67 16.50 21.81 17.15
CA GLU A 67 15.83 23.02 17.67
C GLU A 67 14.96 23.74 16.62
N SER A 68 15.15 23.42 15.33
CA SER A 68 14.40 23.98 14.20
C SER A 68 13.23 23.10 13.78
N GLY A 69 13.07 21.91 14.37
CA GLY A 69 12.03 20.95 13.98
C GLY A 69 12.46 19.99 12.87
N GLU A 70 13.75 19.93 12.52
CA GLU A 70 14.27 19.06 11.46
C GLU A 70 14.83 17.75 11.99
N ILE A 71 14.66 16.67 11.23
CA ILE A 71 15.23 15.37 11.57
C ILE A 71 16.74 15.40 11.38
N MET A 72 17.49 15.21 12.48
CA MET A 72 18.95 15.33 12.45
C MET A 72 19.64 14.30 11.54
N LYS A 73 19.00 13.14 11.31
CA LYS A 73 19.53 12.05 10.48
C LYS A 73 18.63 11.77 9.29
N ILE A 74 18.58 12.73 8.36
CA ILE A 74 17.72 12.66 7.19
C ILE A 74 17.98 11.43 6.31
N ASP A 75 19.23 10.97 6.22
CA ASP A 75 19.58 9.78 5.43
C ASP A 75 18.95 8.50 6.02
N GLU A 76 18.97 8.35 7.35
CA GLU A 76 18.31 7.22 8.03
C GLU A 76 16.78 7.32 7.90
N HIS A 77 16.24 8.55 7.93
CA HIS A 77 14.81 8.76 7.68
C HIS A 77 14.42 8.35 6.27
N GLN A 78 15.18 8.76 5.25
CA GLN A 78 14.88 8.38 3.87
C GLN A 78 14.97 6.86 3.67
N GLU A 79 15.97 6.20 4.25
CA GLU A 79 16.09 4.73 4.20
C GLU A 79 14.86 4.05 4.82
N LEU A 80 14.36 4.55 5.95
CA LEU A 80 13.13 4.03 6.54
C LEU A 80 11.92 4.25 5.63
N MET A 81 11.80 5.40 4.97
CA MET A 81 10.68 5.69 4.07
C MET A 81 10.67 4.72 2.88
N ASP A 82 11.84 4.40 2.33
CA ASP A 82 11.98 3.42 1.25
C ASP A 82 11.62 1.99 1.75
N ASP A 83 12.11 1.59 2.92
CA ASP A 83 11.76 0.29 3.54
C ASP A 83 10.25 0.18 3.81
N LEU A 84 9.61 1.28 4.26
CA LEU A 84 8.18 1.34 4.52
C LEU A 84 7.35 1.32 3.23
N TYR A 85 7.84 1.93 2.16
CA TYR A 85 7.19 1.87 0.84
C TYR A 85 7.13 0.42 0.35
N ASP A 86 8.25 -0.29 0.35
CA ASP A 86 8.30 -1.71 -0.02
C ASP A 86 7.39 -2.56 0.87
N TYR A 87 7.42 -2.30 2.18
CA TYR A 87 6.57 -3.00 3.12
C TYR A 87 5.07 -2.74 2.87
N PHE A 88 4.70 -1.50 2.55
CA PHE A 88 3.33 -1.12 2.23
C PHE A 88 2.79 -1.89 1.03
N LEU A 89 3.59 -2.07 -0.02
CA LEU A 89 3.21 -2.90 -1.17
C LEU A 89 3.05 -4.37 -0.79
N ILE A 90 3.94 -4.90 0.07
CA ILE A 90 3.88 -6.29 0.55
C ILE A 90 2.59 -6.52 1.34
N ILE A 91 2.25 -5.66 2.30
CA ILE A 91 1.06 -5.87 3.14
C ILE A 91 -0.23 -5.79 2.33
N HIS A 92 -0.30 -4.98 1.26
CA HIS A 92 -1.47 -4.99 0.37
C HIS A 92 -1.66 -6.37 -0.29
N LYS A 93 -0.57 -6.97 -0.80
CA LYS A 93 -0.58 -8.29 -1.44
C LYS A 93 -0.82 -9.43 -0.44
N GLU A 94 -0.28 -9.34 0.77
CA GLU A 94 -0.32 -10.41 1.78
C GLU A 94 -1.49 -10.30 2.78
N SER A 95 -2.23 -9.18 2.80
CA SER A 95 -3.36 -8.93 3.74
C SER A 95 -4.51 -9.92 3.64
N GLU A 96 -4.53 -10.77 2.62
CA GLU A 96 -5.66 -11.65 2.28
C GLU A 96 -6.97 -10.89 1.95
N MET A 97 -6.93 -9.56 1.85
CA MET A 97 -8.08 -8.71 1.51
C MET A 97 -8.24 -8.50 0.01
N PHE A 98 -7.16 -8.62 -0.77
CA PHE A 98 -7.16 -8.38 -2.20
C PHE A 98 -6.82 -9.64 -3.01
N ASP A 99 -7.46 -9.79 -4.17
CA ASP A 99 -7.01 -10.66 -5.25
C ASP A 99 -5.93 -9.91 -6.05
N PHE A 100 -4.76 -10.51 -6.23
CA PHE A 100 -3.66 -9.94 -7.01
C PHE A 100 -3.68 -10.46 -8.45
N PHE A 101 -3.68 -9.53 -9.40
CA PHE A 101 -3.66 -9.77 -10.84
C PHE A 101 -2.38 -9.20 -11.45
N PRO A 102 -1.38 -10.03 -11.80
CA PRO A 102 -0.16 -9.54 -12.44
C PRO A 102 -0.44 -8.95 -13.83
N ALA A 103 0.39 -8.02 -14.28
CA ALA A 103 0.32 -7.52 -15.65
C ALA A 103 0.41 -8.66 -16.70
N GLY A 104 -0.28 -8.49 -17.82
CA GLY A 104 -0.26 -9.42 -18.95
C GLY A 104 -1.64 -9.80 -19.49
N PRO A 105 -1.72 -10.88 -20.29
CA PRO A 105 -2.94 -11.26 -20.99
C PRO A 105 -3.92 -12.05 -20.11
N TYR A 106 -5.19 -11.68 -20.20
CA TYR A 106 -6.32 -12.31 -19.52
C TYR A 106 -7.41 -12.67 -20.53
N THR A 107 -8.11 -13.78 -20.31
CA THR A 107 -9.26 -14.17 -21.11
C THR A 107 -10.55 -13.76 -20.40
N LEU A 108 -11.32 -12.85 -20.99
CA LEU A 108 -12.61 -12.40 -20.48
C LEU A 108 -13.68 -12.59 -21.57
N GLY A 109 -14.71 -13.39 -21.28
CA GLY A 109 -15.80 -13.64 -22.25
C GLY A 109 -15.35 -14.29 -23.58
N GLY A 110 -14.19 -14.96 -23.60
CA GLY A 110 -13.61 -15.54 -24.82
C GLY A 110 -12.70 -14.60 -25.63
N GLU A 111 -12.57 -13.34 -25.20
CA GLU A 111 -11.63 -12.37 -25.76
C GLU A 111 -10.36 -12.29 -24.91
N ILE A 112 -9.20 -12.14 -25.57
CA ILE A 112 -7.94 -11.85 -24.88
C ILE A 112 -7.83 -10.33 -24.74
N ARG A 113 -7.69 -9.86 -23.50
CA ARG A 113 -7.38 -8.48 -23.16
C ARG A 113 -6.08 -8.43 -22.39
N GLU A 114 -5.36 -7.32 -22.49
CA GLU A 114 -4.06 -7.14 -21.84
C GLU A 114 -4.20 -6.12 -20.71
N SER A 115 -3.63 -6.42 -19.56
CA SER A 115 -3.47 -5.50 -18.43
C SER A 115 -2.03 -5.02 -18.40
N ASP A 116 -1.84 -3.71 -18.49
CA ASP A 116 -0.50 -3.11 -18.61
C ASP A 116 0.29 -3.09 -17.29
N THR A 117 -0.41 -3.22 -16.15
CA THR A 117 0.09 -2.99 -14.80
C THR A 117 -0.40 -4.08 -13.83
N ASP A 118 0.30 -4.24 -12.71
CA ASP A 118 -0.16 -5.11 -11.63
C ASP A 118 -1.38 -4.47 -10.95
N MET A 119 -2.47 -5.22 -10.84
CA MET A 119 -3.72 -4.73 -10.26
C MET A 119 -4.09 -5.51 -9.00
N LEU A 120 -4.69 -4.82 -8.04
CA LEU A 120 -5.39 -5.42 -6.91
C LEU A 120 -6.89 -5.21 -7.09
N ALA A 121 -7.66 -6.22 -6.69
CA ALA A 121 -9.10 -6.09 -6.58
C ALA A 121 -9.57 -6.57 -5.21
N PRO A 122 -10.68 -6.05 -4.66
CA PRO A 122 -11.29 -6.63 -3.48
C PRO A 122 -11.49 -8.14 -3.66
N ARG A 123 -11.02 -8.93 -2.68
CA ARG A 123 -11.00 -10.39 -2.80
C ARG A 123 -12.36 -10.95 -3.12
N GLY A 124 -12.41 -11.80 -4.13
CA GLY A 124 -13.62 -12.49 -4.55
C GLY A 124 -14.59 -11.65 -5.40
N LEU A 125 -14.29 -10.38 -5.68
CA LEU A 125 -15.20 -9.50 -6.43
C LEU A 125 -14.97 -9.55 -7.94
N TYR A 126 -13.73 -9.73 -8.40
CA TYR A 126 -13.36 -9.72 -9.83
C TYR A 126 -12.78 -11.05 -10.29
N SER A 127 -13.02 -11.40 -11.54
CA SER A 127 -12.47 -12.58 -12.22
C SER A 127 -11.21 -12.28 -13.03
N ALA A 128 -10.99 -11.02 -13.39
CA ALA A 128 -9.84 -10.49 -14.12
C ALA A 128 -9.66 -8.99 -13.77
N PRO A 129 -8.51 -8.37 -14.06
CA PRO A 129 -8.24 -6.96 -13.71
C PRO A 129 -8.89 -5.97 -14.70
N PHE A 130 -10.21 -6.09 -14.90
CA PHE A 130 -10.99 -5.16 -15.71
C PHE A 130 -12.30 -4.78 -15.00
N GLU A 131 -12.73 -3.53 -15.14
CA GLU A 131 -13.93 -3.00 -14.48
C GLU A 131 -15.20 -3.78 -14.82
N ASP A 132 -15.27 -4.39 -16.02
CA ASP A 132 -16.38 -5.20 -16.48
C ASP A 132 -16.27 -6.70 -16.10
N ALA A 133 -15.20 -7.11 -15.40
CA ALA A 133 -14.90 -8.50 -15.08
C ALA A 133 -15.40 -8.95 -13.68
N LEU A 134 -16.52 -8.39 -13.20
CA LEU A 134 -17.12 -8.75 -11.92
C LEU A 134 -17.55 -10.23 -11.88
N LYS A 135 -17.30 -10.90 -10.75
CA LYS A 135 -17.79 -12.26 -10.48
C LYS A 135 -19.30 -12.19 -10.18
N GLU A 136 -20.08 -13.02 -10.87
CA GLU A 136 -21.52 -13.25 -10.58
C GLU A 136 -21.75 -14.10 -9.33
#